data_AF-K0J4V5-F1
#
_entry.id   AF-K0J4V5-F1
#
_cell.length_a   1.000
_cell.length_b   1.000
_cell.length_c   1.000
_cell.angle_alpha   90.00
_cell.angle_beta   90.00
_cell.angle_gamma   90.00
#
_symmetry.space_group_name_H-M   'P 1'
#
loop_
_entity.id
_entity.type
_entity.pdbx_description
1 polymer ?
#
loop_
_entity_poly.entity_id
_entity_poly.type
_entity_poly.pdbx_seq_one_letter_code
_entity_poly.pdbx_strand_id
1 'polypeptide(L)'
;MGGAIVFAKTSKADSLLSDMIRRRVIKRTDLTVVHGVPRQKQGQLEDYLLKDSRKNIVPVESVKHPDVKQAILDYQVLESKEGFSLLAVQLHTGVHIKFVFN
;
A
#
# COMPACT_ATOMS: atom_id res chain seq x y z
N MET A 1 2.29 -5.33 12.29
CA MET A 1 3.07 -5.42 11.04
C MET A 1 4.54 -5.45 11.43
N GLY A 2 5.32 -6.36 10.85
CA GLY A 2 6.79 -6.27 10.86
C GLY A 2 7.26 -5.47 9.65
N GLY A 3 8.43 -4.84 9.73
CA GLY A 3 8.96 -4.07 8.60
C GLY A 3 10.26 -3.33 8.92
N ALA A 4 10.86 -2.75 7.88
CA ALA A 4 12.01 -1.87 8.02
C ALA A 4 11.58 -0.46 8.42
N ILE A 5 12.25 0.12 9.42
CA ILE A 5 12.07 1.51 9.82
C ILE A 5 13.42 2.21 9.69
N VAL A 6 13.47 3.33 8.98
CA VAL A 6 14.67 4.12 8.76
C VAL A 6 14.57 5.43 9.52
N PHE A 7 15.57 5.72 10.36
CA PHE A 7 15.68 6.96 11.12
C PHE A 7 16.91 7.76 10.69
N ALA A 8 16.73 9.06 10.45
CA ALA A 8 17.85 9.97 10.27
C ALA A 8 18.45 10.36 11.63
N LYS A 9 19.77 10.18 11.80
CA LYS A 9 20.49 10.53 13.04
C LYS A 9 21.11 11.93 13.02
N THR A 10 21.01 12.64 11.89
CA THR A 10 21.56 13.99 11.71
C THR A 10 20.60 14.85 10.87
N SER A 11 20.61 16.17 11.07
CA SER A 11 19.76 17.10 10.31
C SER A 11 20.03 17.05 8.80
N LYS A 12 21.27 16.78 8.38
CA LYS A 12 21.63 16.60 6.97
C LYS A 12 20.98 15.35 6.38
N ALA A 13 21.05 14.22 7.08
CA ALA A 13 20.42 12.98 6.63
C ALA A 13 18.89 13.11 6.59
N ASP A 14 18.30 13.83 7.56
CA ASP A 14 16.86 14.08 7.62
C ASP A 14 16.35 14.91 6.43
N SER A 15 17.08 15.96 6.09
CA SER A 15 16.77 16.80 4.92
C SER A 15 16.82 16.01 3.62
N LEU A 16 17.82 15.13 3.46
CA LEU A 16 17.95 14.26 2.29
C LEU A 16 16.83 13.21 2.24
N LEU A 17 16.54 12.55 3.36
CA LEU A 17 15.46 11.56 3.45
C LEU A 17 14.11 12.19 3.10
N SER A 18 13.84 13.39 3.61
CA SER A 18 12.62 14.15 3.32
C SER A 18 12.51 14.51 1.84
N ASP A 19 13.60 14.96 1.20
CA ASP A 19 13.61 15.22 -0.25
C ASP A 19 13.34 13.94 -1.05
N MET A 20 13.95 12.82 -0.66
CA MET A 20 13.76 11.54 -1.33
C MET A 20 12.32 11.01 -1.23
N ILE A 21 11.67 11.17 -0.07
CA ILE A 21 10.24 10.87 0.12
C ILE A 21 9.39 11.78 -0.76
N ARG A 22 9.65 13.10 -0.74
CA ARG A 22 8.91 14.09 -1.53
C ARG A 22 9.01 13.81 -3.03
N ARG A 23 10.20 13.43 -3.51
CA ARG A 23 10.46 13.07 -4.91
C ARG A 23 10.01 11.65 -5.27
N ARG A 24 9.47 10.88 -4.31
CA ARG A 24 9.03 9.49 -4.47
C ARG A 24 10.12 8.57 -5.08
N VAL A 25 11.38 8.81 -4.75
CA VAL A 25 12.51 7.98 -5.24
C VAL A 25 12.83 6.80 -4.32
N ILE A 26 12.26 6.78 -3.11
CA ILE A 26 12.32 5.62 -2.22
C ILE A 26 11.31 4.59 -2.70
N LYS A 27 11.79 3.38 -2.98
CA LYS A 27 10.94 2.23 -3.28
C LYS A 27 10.81 1.39 -2.02
N ARG A 28 9.57 1.12 -1.63
CA ARG A 28 9.21 0.19 -0.56
C ARG A 28 8.43 -0.96 -1.16
N THR A 29 8.83 -2.19 -0.82
CA THR A 29 8.10 -3.41 -1.16
C THR A 29 7.71 -4.09 0.14
N ASP A 30 6.40 -4.25 0.35
CA ASP A 30 5.86 -4.98 1.48
C ASP A 30 5.44 -6.38 1.05
N LEU A 31 5.70 -7.37 1.91
CA LEU A 31 5.24 -8.73 1.69
C LEU A 31 3.90 -8.93 2.40
N THR A 32 2.89 -9.39 1.67
CA THR A 32 1.52 -9.54 2.18
C THR A 32 0.97 -10.91 1.81
N VAL A 33 0.39 -11.61 2.77
CA VAL A 33 -0.37 -12.85 2.51
C VAL A 33 -1.84 -12.49 2.35
N VAL A 34 -2.46 -12.99 1.29
CA VAL A 34 -3.88 -12.79 0.98
C VAL A 34 -4.59 -14.13 0.85
N HIS A 35 -5.89 -14.13 1.13
CA HIS A 35 -6.76 -15.25 0.78
C HIS A 35 -6.99 -15.27 -0.74
N GLY A 36 -7.07 -16.48 -1.30
CA GLY A 36 -7.28 -16.72 -2.71
C GLY A 36 -5.99 -16.70 -3.54
N VAL A 37 -6.17 -16.99 -4.83
CA VAL A 37 -5.12 -16.88 -5.85
C VAL A 37 -5.55 -15.79 -6.83
N PRO A 38 -4.88 -14.64 -6.85
CA PRO A 38 -5.17 -13.60 -7.82
C PRO A 38 -5.15 -14.16 -9.23
N ARG A 39 -6.16 -13.80 -10.05
CA ARG A 39 -6.29 -14.30 -11.43
C ARG A 39 -5.08 -13.94 -12.29
N GLN A 40 -4.46 -12.80 -12.00
CA GLN A 40 -3.25 -12.33 -12.66
C GLN A 40 -2.06 -12.42 -11.69
N LYS A 41 -0.91 -12.87 -12.20
CA LYS A 41 0.33 -12.97 -11.39
C LYS A 41 0.91 -11.61 -11.01
N GLN A 42 0.51 -10.54 -11.68
CA GLN A 42 0.90 -9.18 -11.37
C GLN A 42 -0.16 -8.22 -11.90
N GLY A 43 -0.27 -7.05 -11.29
CA GLY A 43 -1.20 -6.03 -11.76
C GLY A 43 -1.17 -4.80 -10.86
N GLN A 44 -2.01 -3.84 -11.23
CA GLN A 44 -2.27 -2.66 -10.43
C GLN A 44 -3.65 -2.79 -9.80
N LEU A 45 -3.75 -2.46 -8.53
CA LEU A 45 -5.03 -2.29 -7.84
C LEU A 45 -5.24 -0.81 -7.56
N GLU A 46 -6.47 -0.37 -7.80
CA GLU A 46 -6.92 0.98 -7.55
C GLU A 46 -8.22 0.93 -6.74
N ASP A 47 -8.22 1.61 -5.59
CA ASP A 47 -9.39 1.76 -4.73
C ASP A 47 -9.57 3.24 -4.34
N TYR A 48 -10.79 3.59 -3.94
CA TYR A 48 -11.13 4.89 -3.38
C TYR A 48 -11.45 4.74 -1.91
N LEU A 49 -10.83 5.54 -1.07
CA LEU A 49 -10.92 5.43 0.38
C LEU A 49 -11.56 6.64 1.02
N LEU A 50 -12.61 6.42 1.81
CA LEU A 50 -13.22 7.48 2.61
C LEU A 50 -12.70 7.39 4.05
N LYS A 51 -12.12 8.47 4.57
CA LYS A 51 -11.71 8.50 5.98
C LYS A 51 -12.92 8.85 6.86
N ASP A 52 -13.52 7.85 7.52
CA ASP A 52 -14.53 8.09 8.55
C ASP A 52 -13.84 8.36 9.91
N SER A 53 -13.63 9.64 10.20
CA SER A 53 -13.01 10.06 11.46
C SER A 53 -13.88 9.83 12.69
N ARG A 54 -15.20 9.64 12.54
CA ARG A 54 -16.11 9.38 13.67
C ARG A 54 -15.99 7.94 14.13
N LYS A 55 -15.86 7.01 13.18
CA LYS A 55 -15.73 5.57 13.45
C LYS A 55 -14.28 5.09 13.48
N ASN A 56 -13.32 5.97 13.16
CA ASN A 56 -11.90 5.65 13.06
C ASN A 56 -11.62 4.46 12.11
N ILE A 57 -12.34 4.41 10.98
CA ILE A 57 -12.19 3.39 9.94
C ILE A 57 -12.00 4.06 8.58
N VAL A 58 -11.45 3.29 7.62
CA VAL A 58 -11.24 3.73 6.25
C VAL A 58 -11.88 2.72 5.29
N PRO A 59 -13.20 2.78 5.06
CA PRO A 59 -13.87 1.93 4.09
C PRO A 59 -13.40 2.21 2.65
N VAL A 60 -13.47 1.15 1.82
CA VAL A 60 -13.42 1.27 0.37
C VAL A 60 -14.78 1.78 -0.11
N GLU A 61 -14.77 2.80 -0.95
CA GLU A 61 -15.96 3.45 -1.48
C GLU A 61 -16.02 3.31 -3.00
N SER A 62 -17.21 3.01 -3.53
CA SER A 62 -17.41 2.81 -4.97
C SER A 62 -17.63 4.12 -5.73
N VAL A 63 -17.98 5.21 -5.01
CA VAL A 63 -18.32 6.50 -5.60
C VAL A 63 -17.16 7.49 -5.47
N LYS A 64 -16.72 8.05 -6.59
CA LYS A 64 -15.77 9.16 -6.58
C LYS A 64 -16.47 10.44 -6.11
N HIS A 65 -16.06 10.98 -4.97
CA HIS A 65 -16.48 12.30 -4.49
C HIS A 65 -15.29 13.03 -3.82
N PRO A 66 -15.39 14.34 -3.52
CA PRO A 66 -14.25 15.14 -3.10
C PRO A 66 -13.50 14.64 -1.85
N ASP A 67 -14.16 13.89 -0.98
CA ASP A 67 -13.60 13.44 0.30
C ASP A 67 -12.96 12.05 0.24
N VAL A 68 -13.05 11.35 -0.90
CA VAL A 68 -12.35 10.06 -1.08
C VAL A 68 -10.92 10.29 -1.55
N LYS A 69 -9.99 9.53 -0.97
CA LYS A 69 -8.61 9.48 -1.42
C LYS A 69 -8.40 8.28 -2.31
N GLN A 70 -7.91 8.52 -3.51
CA GLN A 70 -7.48 7.46 -4.40
C GLN A 70 -6.27 6.75 -3.80
N ALA A 71 -6.24 5.45 -3.96
CA ALA A 71 -5.15 4.61 -3.56
C ALA A 71 -4.79 3.62 -4.65
N ILE A 72 -3.49 3.53 -4.91
CA ILE A 72 -2.95 2.76 -6.02
C ILE A 72 -1.77 1.95 -5.51
N LEU A 73 -1.74 0.66 -5.87
CA LEU A 73 -0.61 -0.22 -5.64
C LEU A 73 -0.34 -1.11 -6.83
N ASP A 74 0.90 -1.51 -6.99
CA ASP A 74 1.26 -2.64 -7.83
C ASP A 74 1.49 -3.86 -6.97
N TYR A 75 1.10 -5.03 -7.46
CA TYR A 75 1.38 -6.30 -6.79
C TYR A 75 1.99 -7.31 -7.75
N GLN A 76 2.73 -8.26 -7.18
CA GLN A 76 3.20 -9.47 -7.84
C GLN A 76 2.99 -10.67 -6.92
N VAL A 77 2.37 -11.72 -7.42
CA VAL A 77 2.25 -13.01 -6.76
C VAL A 77 3.62 -13.69 -6.77
N LEU A 78 4.19 -13.89 -5.58
CA LEU A 78 5.45 -14.61 -5.40
C LEU A 78 5.22 -16.11 -5.26
N GLU A 79 4.18 -16.49 -4.51
CA GLU A 79 3.84 -17.89 -4.23
C GLU A 79 2.35 -18.02 -3.94
N SER A 80 1.78 -19.19 -4.25
CA SER A 80 0.41 -19.55 -3.87
C SER A 80 0.38 -20.96 -3.32
N LYS A 81 -0.26 -21.14 -2.16
CA LYS A 81 -0.38 -22.45 -1.49
C LYS A 81 -1.66 -22.50 -0.66
N GLU A 82 -2.37 -23.62 -0.72
CA GLU A 82 -3.54 -23.93 0.14
C GLU A 82 -4.61 -22.81 0.18
N GLY A 83 -4.85 -22.17 -0.97
CA GLY A 83 -5.86 -21.10 -1.05
C GLY A 83 -5.39 -19.74 -0.51
N PHE A 84 -4.09 -19.57 -0.31
CA PHE A 84 -3.45 -18.30 0.01
C PHE A 84 -2.40 -17.91 -1.04
N SER A 85 -2.10 -16.63 -1.12
CA SER A 85 -1.01 -16.12 -1.96
C SER A 85 -0.14 -15.13 -1.21
N LEU A 86 1.18 -15.28 -1.38
CA LEU A 86 2.18 -14.30 -0.94
C LEU A 86 2.39 -13.29 -2.07
N LEU A 87 2.21 -12.02 -1.76
CA LEU A 87 2.36 -10.91 -2.68
C LEU A 87 3.53 -10.02 -2.29
N ALA A 88 4.33 -9.61 -3.28
CA ALA A 88 5.14 -8.39 -3.20
C ALA A 88 4.25 -7.21 -3.60
N VAL A 89 4.14 -6.22 -2.73
CA VAL A 89 3.27 -5.05 -2.90
C VAL A 89 4.09 -3.78 -2.90
N GLN A 90 3.86 -2.92 -3.88
CA GLN A 90 4.45 -1.58 -3.95
C GLN A 90 3.35 -0.53 -3.95
N LEU A 91 3.30 0.26 -2.87
CA LEU A 91 2.33 1.35 -2.74
C LEU A 91 2.81 2.57 -3.53
N HIS A 92 1.95 3.10 -4.40
CA HIS A 92 2.18 4.39 -5.07
C HIS A 92 1.72 5.58 -4.22
N THR A 93 0.78 5.31 -3.30
CA THR A 93 0.20 6.29 -2.38
C THR A 93 0.56 5.95 -0.94
N GLY A 94 0.81 6.95 -0.09
CA GLY A 94 1.18 6.76 1.32
C GLY A 94 0.05 6.29 2.24
N VAL A 95 -1.05 5.74 1.70
CA VAL A 95 -2.20 5.28 2.49
C VAL A 95 -2.06 3.77 2.68
N HIS A 96 -2.14 3.32 3.94
CA HIS A 96 -2.22 1.89 4.28
C HIS A 96 -3.66 1.39 4.11
N ILE A 97 -3.84 0.26 3.44
CA ILE A 97 -5.15 -0.21 2.98
C ILE A 97 -5.22 -1.72 3.04
N LYS A 98 -6.41 -2.21 3.31
CA LYS A 98 -6.74 -3.63 3.20
C LYS A 98 -7.40 -3.88 1.85
N PHE A 99 -6.63 -4.35 0.88
CA PHE A 99 -7.18 -4.83 -0.39
C PHE A 99 -7.76 -6.24 -0.18
N VAL A 100 -8.96 -6.47 -0.70
CA VAL A 100 -9.59 -7.79 -0.72
C VAL A 100 -9.49 -8.30 -2.16
N PHE A 101 -8.70 -9.35 -2.37
CA PHE A 101 -8.62 -10.04 -3.65
C PHE A 101 -9.81 -11.03 -3.70
N ASN A 102 -10.74 -10.80 -4.62
CA ASN A 102 -11.85 -11.72 -4.94
C ASN A 102 -11.53 -12.56 -6.18
#